data_AF-A0A1Q3R5P1-F1
#
_entry.id   AF-A0A1Q3R5P1-F1
#
_cell.length_a   1.000
_cell.length_b   1.000
_cell.length_c   1.000
_cell.angle_alpha   90.00
_cell.angle_beta   90.00
_cell.angle_gamma   90.00
#
_symmetry.space_group_name_H-M   'P 1'
#
loop_
_entity.id
_entity.type
_entity.pdbx_description
1 polymer ?
#
loop_
_entity_poly.entity_id
_entity_poly.type
_entity_poly.pdbx_seq_one_letter_code
_entity_poly.pdbx_strand_id
1 'polypeptide(L)'
;MTQTLCPYALTPLTAGESNDEHILPVALGAPDNFTVRALVAENSRMNDLIDEPTIIDPLVRFMAMSQGVTSRSGSVRATVDGAVRGSGESVKATFSQNGVDLKFHPPVDTDSQGRVIGVRGFGEDARKMAEQIAANYAKKGIAVELGPETSQGRPQLDLGLGGDMLMIQRQLFKIAYLMTVRIFGDEAITGSSGQQLRAAMMAETDEALAAIGITGGVDLPPGLARSAGHSEHAITCAVFSAGLVTSVELFGCFRLFVVTPLDGISTDEGTGEVITINASSSTLTSRPYLEALPDLMAVAFKAKSAKTAA
;
A
#
# COMPACT_ATOMS: atom_id res chain seq x y z
N MET A 1 9.64 24.09 -0.66
CA MET A 1 9.99 24.80 -1.92
C MET A 1 9.43 24.01 -3.08
N THR A 2 9.13 24.62 -4.23
CA THR A 2 8.84 23.86 -5.46
C THR A 2 10.16 23.59 -6.17
N GLN A 3 10.50 22.32 -6.36
CA GLN A 3 11.69 21.89 -7.09
C GLN A 3 11.63 22.26 -8.58
N THR A 4 12.78 22.38 -9.23
CA THR A 4 12.86 22.68 -10.68
C THR A 4 13.26 21.45 -11.52
N LEU A 5 13.83 20.43 -10.89
CA LEU A 5 14.23 19.19 -11.52
C LEU A 5 13.16 18.10 -11.36
N CYS A 6 13.08 17.22 -12.35
CA CYS A 6 12.32 15.99 -12.24
C CYS A 6 13.00 15.05 -11.23
N PRO A 7 12.27 14.53 -10.23
CA PRO A 7 12.85 13.67 -9.21
C PRO A 7 13.41 12.35 -9.78
N TYR A 8 12.96 11.90 -10.95
CA TYR A 8 13.38 10.62 -11.51
C TYR A 8 14.42 10.75 -12.63
N ALA A 9 14.26 11.75 -13.51
CA ALA A 9 15.19 11.97 -14.62
C ALA A 9 16.36 12.90 -14.29
N LEU A 10 16.29 13.66 -13.18
CA LEU A 10 17.28 14.67 -12.78
C LEU A 10 17.45 15.80 -13.81
N THR A 11 16.56 15.89 -14.80
CA THR A 11 16.49 16.95 -15.81
C THR A 11 15.50 18.03 -15.39
N PRO A 12 15.59 19.25 -15.93
CA PRO A 12 14.59 20.29 -15.68
C PRO A 12 13.17 19.83 -16.00
N LEU A 13 12.19 20.19 -15.16
CA LEU A 13 10.77 19.94 -15.40
C LEU A 13 10.25 20.66 -16.65
N THR A 14 10.96 21.70 -17.11
CA THR A 14 10.67 22.43 -18.35
C THR A 14 11.09 21.67 -19.62
N ALA A 15 11.80 20.55 -19.49
CA ALA A 15 12.24 19.74 -20.63
C ALA A 15 11.10 18.93 -21.27
N GLY A 16 9.92 18.87 -20.66
CA GLY A 16 8.76 18.16 -21.17
C GLY A 16 7.47 18.48 -20.42
N GLU A 17 6.41 17.73 -20.72
CA GLU A 17 5.16 17.82 -19.95
C GLU A 17 5.38 17.31 -18.53
N SER A 18 4.86 18.04 -17.54
CA SER A 18 4.94 17.67 -16.13
C SER A 18 3.57 17.62 -15.49
N ASN A 19 3.40 16.72 -14.52
CA ASN A 19 2.21 16.57 -13.71
C ASN A 19 2.58 16.38 -12.23
N ASP A 20 1.55 16.22 -11.41
CA ASP A 20 1.71 15.95 -9.99
C ASP A 20 1.92 14.45 -9.79
N GLU A 21 3.06 14.12 -9.19
CA GLU A 21 3.41 12.79 -8.70
C GLU A 21 3.04 12.69 -7.23
N HIS A 22 2.32 11.63 -6.85
CA HIS A 22 1.93 11.44 -5.47
C HIS A 22 3.09 10.89 -4.67
N ILE A 23 3.37 11.51 -3.51
CA ILE A 23 4.40 11.03 -2.60
C ILE A 23 4.00 9.67 -2.02
N LEU A 24 2.72 9.53 -1.69
CA LEU A 24 2.07 8.28 -1.29
C LEU A 24 0.86 8.08 -2.22
N PRO A 25 0.66 6.89 -2.82
CA PRO A 25 -0.48 6.65 -3.70
C PRO A 25 -1.82 6.92 -3.02
N VAL A 26 -2.76 7.56 -3.74
CA VAL A 26 -4.13 7.83 -3.25
C VAL A 26 -4.87 6.55 -2.90
N ALA A 27 -4.56 5.44 -3.57
CA ALA A 27 -5.11 4.12 -3.26
C ALA A 27 -4.69 3.59 -1.87
N LEU A 28 -3.73 4.23 -1.21
CA LEU A 28 -3.33 3.97 0.16
C LEU A 28 -3.88 5.01 1.15
N GLY A 29 -4.71 5.96 0.70
CA GLY A 29 -5.37 6.94 1.57
C GLY A 29 -4.63 8.27 1.73
N ALA A 30 -3.70 8.60 0.84
CA ALA A 30 -3.13 9.95 0.77
C ALA A 30 -4.14 10.97 0.21
N PRO A 31 -4.05 12.25 0.63
CA PRO A 31 -4.77 13.32 -0.03
C PRO A 31 -4.22 13.59 -1.44
N ASP A 32 -5.08 14.05 -2.36
CA ASP A 32 -4.69 14.38 -3.74
C ASP A 32 -3.62 15.50 -3.83
N ASN A 33 -3.48 16.34 -2.81
CA ASN A 33 -2.47 17.42 -2.78
C ASN A 33 -1.13 17.01 -2.14
N PHE A 34 -0.98 15.75 -1.76
CA PHE A 34 0.26 15.23 -1.18
C PHE A 34 1.22 14.78 -2.29
N THR A 35 1.73 15.77 -3.02
CA THR A 35 2.41 15.55 -4.31
C THR A 35 3.73 16.33 -4.41
N VAL A 36 4.52 15.96 -5.41
CA VAL A 36 5.66 16.71 -5.97
C VAL A 36 5.52 16.73 -7.49
N ARG A 37 6.18 17.65 -8.19
CA ARG A 37 6.18 17.69 -9.67
C ARG A 37 7.15 16.67 -10.28
N ALA A 38 6.70 15.97 -11.32
CA ALA A 38 7.53 15.08 -12.14
C ALA A 38 7.19 15.22 -13.63
N LEU A 39 8.08 14.77 -14.52
CA LEU A 39 7.77 14.64 -15.94
C LEU A 39 6.76 13.51 -16.12
N VAL A 40 5.76 13.71 -16.98
CA VAL A 40 4.66 12.76 -17.20
C VAL A 40 5.18 11.37 -17.56
N ALA A 41 6.16 11.28 -18.46
CA ALA A 41 6.74 10.01 -18.90
C ALA A 41 7.40 9.25 -17.74
N GLU A 42 8.11 9.95 -16.86
CA GLU A 42 8.75 9.33 -15.69
C GLU A 42 7.75 8.97 -14.61
N ASN A 43 6.73 9.80 -14.39
CA ASN A 43 5.64 9.51 -13.47
C ASN A 43 4.92 8.21 -13.90
N SER A 44 4.51 8.11 -15.17
CA SER A 44 3.92 6.89 -15.73
C SER A 44 4.84 5.68 -15.57
N ARG A 45 6.13 5.80 -15.88
CA ARG A 45 7.10 4.72 -15.70
C ARG A 45 7.18 4.25 -14.24
N MET A 46 7.18 5.18 -13.28
CA MET A 46 7.25 4.85 -11.86
C MET A 46 5.93 4.29 -11.30
N ASN A 47 4.79 4.69 -11.86
CA ASN A 47 3.50 4.10 -11.57
C ASN A 47 3.51 2.61 -11.97
N ASP A 48 3.87 2.32 -13.22
CA ASP A 48 3.84 0.96 -13.76
C ASP A 48 4.86 0.04 -13.06
N LEU A 49 6.00 0.61 -12.65
CA LEU A 49 7.09 -0.13 -12.04
C LEU A 49 6.90 -0.41 -10.53
N ILE A 50 6.29 0.53 -9.79
CA ILE A 50 6.24 0.45 -8.32
C ILE A 50 4.84 0.67 -7.76
N ASP A 51 4.16 1.77 -8.08
CA ASP A 51 2.88 2.10 -7.43
C ASP A 51 1.82 1.06 -7.76
N GLU A 52 1.59 0.77 -9.04
CA GLU A 52 0.56 -0.17 -9.49
C GLU A 52 0.78 -1.58 -8.92
N PRO A 53 1.98 -2.18 -9.05
CA PRO A 53 2.27 -3.46 -8.39
C PRO A 53 2.04 -3.45 -6.87
N THR A 54 2.39 -2.36 -6.18
CA THR A 54 2.21 -2.25 -4.73
C THR A 54 0.74 -2.12 -4.33
N ILE A 55 -0.05 -1.30 -5.03
CA ILE A 55 -1.47 -1.07 -4.65
C ILE A 55 -2.37 -2.24 -5.02
N ILE A 56 -1.94 -3.12 -5.94
CA ILE A 56 -2.67 -4.36 -6.26
C ILE A 56 -2.21 -5.55 -5.41
N ASP A 57 -1.12 -5.43 -4.67
CA ASP A 57 -0.61 -6.47 -3.77
C ASP A 57 -1.70 -6.92 -2.77
N PRO A 58 -1.95 -8.23 -2.61
CA PRO A 58 -3.05 -8.70 -1.77
C PRO A 58 -2.93 -8.28 -0.31
N LEU A 59 -1.72 -8.30 0.27
CA LEU A 59 -1.48 -7.89 1.65
C LEU A 59 -1.69 -6.39 1.80
N VAL A 60 -1.16 -5.57 0.89
CA VAL A 60 -1.36 -4.11 0.92
C VAL A 60 -2.83 -3.75 0.78
N ARG A 61 -3.55 -4.36 -0.17
CA ARG A 61 -5.00 -4.16 -0.35
C ARG A 61 -5.79 -4.57 0.87
N PHE A 62 -5.42 -5.68 1.52
CA PHE A 62 -6.07 -6.15 2.74
C PHE A 62 -5.88 -5.13 3.86
N MET A 63 -4.66 -4.62 4.03
CA MET A 63 -4.38 -3.56 5.01
C MET A 63 -5.17 -2.30 4.68
N ALA A 64 -5.11 -1.77 3.46
CA ALA A 64 -5.86 -0.58 3.06
C ALA A 64 -7.38 -0.74 3.28
N MET A 65 -7.95 -1.90 2.91
CA MET A 65 -9.35 -2.22 3.16
C MET A 65 -9.68 -2.24 4.66
N SER A 66 -8.86 -2.91 5.46
CA SER A 66 -9.08 -3.01 6.91
C SER A 66 -9.07 -1.66 7.62
N GLN A 67 -8.49 -0.65 6.98
CA GLN A 67 -8.27 0.69 7.52
C GLN A 67 -9.22 1.73 6.89
N GLY A 68 -10.19 1.31 6.07
CA GLY A 68 -11.23 2.20 5.55
C GLY A 68 -10.80 3.08 4.40
N VAL A 69 -9.72 2.71 3.71
CA VAL A 69 -9.27 3.47 2.54
C VAL A 69 -10.34 3.42 1.46
N THR A 70 -10.66 4.61 0.94
CA THR A 70 -11.55 4.78 -0.20
C THR A 70 -10.74 5.29 -1.37
N SER A 71 -10.72 4.50 -2.45
CA SER A 71 -10.08 4.88 -3.70
C SER A 71 -11.06 5.69 -4.58
N ARG A 72 -10.57 6.20 -5.71
CA ARG A 72 -11.42 6.82 -6.75
C ARG A 72 -12.54 5.89 -7.25
N SER A 73 -12.33 4.58 -7.19
CA SER A 73 -13.31 3.56 -7.59
C SER A 73 -14.22 3.10 -6.43
N GLY A 74 -14.16 3.77 -5.29
CA GLY A 74 -14.89 3.43 -4.07
C GLY A 74 -14.03 2.68 -3.03
N SER A 75 -14.70 2.14 -2.01
CA SER A 75 -14.06 1.44 -0.90
C SER A 75 -13.18 0.29 -1.38
N VAL A 76 -11.95 0.23 -0.88
CA VAL A 76 -11.00 -0.82 -1.26
C VAL A 76 -11.53 -2.19 -0.83
N ARG A 77 -11.36 -3.17 -1.71
CA ARG A 77 -11.65 -4.58 -1.45
C ARG A 77 -10.41 -5.41 -1.69
N ALA A 78 -10.20 -6.43 -0.86
CA ALA A 78 -9.11 -7.38 -1.01
C ALA A 78 -9.67 -8.72 -1.46
N THR A 79 -9.21 -9.23 -2.59
CA THR A 79 -9.60 -10.55 -3.08
C THR A 79 -8.41 -11.48 -2.92
N VAL A 80 -8.65 -12.64 -2.30
CA VAL A 80 -7.66 -13.70 -2.15
C VAL A 80 -8.22 -15.00 -2.69
N ASP A 81 -7.32 -15.82 -3.23
CA ASP A 81 -7.63 -17.18 -3.60
C ASP A 81 -7.49 -18.10 -2.38
N GLY A 82 -8.24 -19.19 -2.41
CA GLY A 82 -8.21 -20.21 -1.37
C GLY A 82 -8.84 -21.50 -1.86
N ALA A 83 -8.95 -22.46 -0.95
CA ALA A 83 -9.54 -23.76 -1.23
C ALA A 83 -10.38 -24.28 -0.07
N VAL A 84 -11.38 -25.09 -0.39
CA VAL A 84 -12.11 -25.87 0.61
C VAL A 84 -11.21 -26.96 1.17
N ARG A 85 -11.06 -27.00 2.49
CA ARG A 85 -10.25 -28.01 3.16
C ARG A 85 -10.85 -29.39 2.96
N GLY A 86 -10.03 -30.33 2.50
CA GLY A 86 -10.42 -31.73 2.25
C GLY A 86 -10.76 -32.01 0.79
N SER A 87 -11.60 -31.20 0.13
CA SER A 87 -11.92 -31.37 -1.30
C SER A 87 -10.92 -30.68 -2.22
N GLY A 88 -10.27 -29.61 -1.75
CA GLY A 88 -9.33 -28.81 -2.55
C GLY A 88 -10.02 -27.92 -3.59
N GLU A 89 -11.34 -27.78 -3.53
CA GLU A 89 -12.09 -26.95 -4.49
C GLU A 89 -11.73 -25.47 -4.32
N SER A 90 -11.39 -24.83 -5.44
CA SER A 90 -10.96 -23.43 -5.45
C SER A 90 -12.10 -22.47 -5.10
N VAL A 91 -11.79 -21.53 -4.20
CA VAL A 91 -12.69 -20.48 -3.72
C VAL A 91 -11.98 -19.14 -3.83
N LYS A 92 -12.72 -18.09 -4.19
CA LYS A 92 -12.29 -16.70 -4.06
C LYS A 92 -13.02 -16.04 -2.91
N ALA A 93 -12.26 -15.42 -2.02
CA ALA A 93 -12.79 -14.62 -0.93
C ALA A 93 -12.53 -13.14 -1.19
N THR A 94 -13.58 -12.33 -1.23
CA THR A 94 -13.48 -10.88 -1.36
C THR A 94 -13.85 -10.23 -0.04
N PHE A 95 -12.86 -9.66 0.63
CA PHE A 95 -13.00 -8.93 1.87
C PHE A 95 -13.35 -7.46 1.61
N SER A 96 -14.26 -6.96 2.43
CA SER A 96 -14.64 -5.55 2.54
C SER A 96 -14.73 -5.18 4.02
N GLN A 97 -14.84 -3.89 4.32
CA GLN A 97 -15.02 -3.43 5.70
C GLN A 97 -16.24 -4.06 6.39
N ASN A 98 -17.27 -4.38 5.62
CA ASN A 98 -18.58 -4.80 6.13
C ASN A 98 -18.77 -6.32 6.09
N GLY A 99 -17.77 -7.08 5.66
CA GLY A 99 -17.86 -8.54 5.59
C GLY A 99 -17.06 -9.16 4.46
N VAL A 100 -17.30 -10.45 4.26
CA VAL A 100 -16.63 -11.29 3.27
C VAL A 100 -17.65 -11.88 2.29
N ASP A 101 -17.35 -11.77 1.00
CA ASP A 101 -18.07 -12.45 -0.09
C ASP A 101 -17.26 -13.67 -0.54
N LEU A 102 -17.89 -14.84 -0.59
CA LEU A 102 -17.23 -16.11 -0.92
C LEU A 102 -17.84 -16.69 -2.20
N LYS A 103 -17.00 -17.09 -3.15
CA LYS A 103 -17.43 -17.68 -4.43
C LYS A 103 -16.56 -18.86 -4.82
N PHE A 104 -17.17 -19.94 -5.31
CA PHE A 104 -16.42 -21.02 -5.96
C PHE A 104 -15.84 -20.54 -7.31
N HIS A 105 -14.70 -21.11 -7.70
CA HIS A 105 -14.05 -20.78 -8.97
C HIS A 105 -13.50 -22.04 -9.67
N PRO A 106 -14.15 -22.56 -10.72
CA PRO A 106 -15.40 -22.09 -11.32
C PRO A 106 -16.63 -22.42 -10.45
N PRO A 107 -17.69 -21.58 -10.46
CA PRO A 107 -18.92 -21.82 -9.69
C PRO A 107 -19.92 -22.76 -10.39
N VAL A 108 -19.59 -23.26 -11.59
CA VAL A 108 -20.49 -24.04 -12.43
C VAL A 108 -19.79 -25.29 -12.92
N ASP A 109 -20.44 -26.42 -12.77
CA ASP A 109 -20.02 -27.70 -13.32
C ASP A 109 -20.64 -27.93 -14.69
N THR A 110 -19.82 -28.37 -15.64
CA THR A 110 -20.26 -28.68 -17.00
C THR A 110 -19.95 -30.12 -17.35
N ASP A 111 -20.83 -30.75 -18.13
CA ASP A 111 -20.56 -32.05 -18.71
C ASP A 111 -19.58 -31.95 -19.90
N SER A 112 -19.27 -33.11 -20.50
CA SER A 112 -18.40 -33.21 -21.68
C SER A 112 -18.90 -32.46 -22.93
N GLN A 113 -20.16 -32.03 -22.94
CA GLN A 113 -20.78 -31.24 -24.01
C GLN A 113 -20.90 -29.75 -23.65
N GLY A 114 -20.36 -29.33 -22.49
CA GLY A 114 -20.44 -27.95 -22.01
C GLY A 114 -21.79 -27.56 -21.42
N ARG A 115 -22.69 -28.52 -21.16
CA ARG A 115 -23.98 -28.26 -20.53
C ARG A 115 -23.80 -28.17 -19.03
N VAL A 116 -24.48 -27.20 -18.41
CA VAL A 116 -24.43 -27.01 -16.96
C VAL A 116 -25.14 -28.17 -16.26
N ILE A 117 -24.42 -28.87 -15.39
CA ILE A 117 -24.94 -29.99 -14.59
C ILE A 117 -24.96 -29.70 -13.09
N GLY A 118 -24.31 -28.62 -12.66
CA GLY A 118 -24.26 -28.23 -11.24
C GLY A 118 -23.86 -26.77 -11.08
N VAL A 119 -24.33 -26.16 -9.99
CA VAL A 119 -23.97 -24.81 -9.57
C VAL A 119 -23.54 -24.88 -8.11
N ARG A 120 -22.35 -24.34 -7.83
CA ARG A 120 -21.74 -24.29 -6.51
C ARG A 120 -21.71 -22.84 -6.01
N GLY A 121 -22.06 -22.64 -4.75
CA GLY A 121 -22.09 -21.31 -4.14
C GLY A 121 -22.27 -21.39 -2.62
N PHE A 122 -22.21 -20.23 -1.96
CA PHE A 122 -22.38 -20.11 -0.52
C PHE A 122 -23.76 -19.50 -0.22
N GLY A 123 -24.53 -20.14 0.67
CA GLY A 123 -25.89 -19.71 1.01
C GLY A 123 -26.81 -19.62 -0.21
N GLU A 124 -27.66 -18.57 -0.24
CA GLU A 124 -28.65 -18.35 -1.30
C GLU A 124 -28.05 -18.02 -2.68
N ASP A 125 -26.75 -17.72 -2.76
CA ASP A 125 -26.13 -17.29 -4.01
C ASP A 125 -26.03 -18.42 -5.04
N ALA A 126 -25.87 -19.67 -4.59
CA ALA A 126 -25.92 -20.84 -5.47
C ALA A 126 -27.28 -20.95 -6.16
N ARG A 127 -28.36 -20.78 -5.39
CA ARG A 127 -29.73 -20.87 -5.87
C ARG A 127 -30.04 -19.74 -6.86
N LYS A 128 -29.72 -18.49 -6.51
CA LYS A 128 -29.90 -17.34 -7.41
C LYS A 128 -29.16 -17.52 -8.73
N MET A 129 -27.93 -18.04 -8.69
CA MET A 129 -27.15 -18.32 -9.90
C MET A 129 -27.80 -19.42 -10.74
N ALA A 130 -28.28 -20.51 -10.11
CA ALA A 130 -28.99 -21.58 -10.80
C ALA A 130 -30.28 -21.09 -11.47
N GLU A 131 -31.09 -20.28 -10.77
CA GLU A 131 -32.29 -19.64 -11.30
C GLU A 131 -31.96 -18.71 -12.49
N GLN A 132 -30.88 -17.92 -12.39
CA GLN A 132 -30.44 -17.04 -13.47
C GLN A 132 -29.96 -17.83 -14.70
N ILE A 133 -29.26 -18.94 -14.50
CA ILE A 133 -28.86 -19.85 -15.59
C ILE A 133 -30.12 -20.45 -16.25
N ALA A 134 -31.05 -21.00 -15.47
CA ALA A 134 -32.29 -21.58 -15.99
C ALA A 134 -33.10 -20.56 -16.81
N ALA A 135 -33.24 -19.32 -16.32
CA ALA A 135 -33.90 -18.23 -17.06
C ALA A 135 -33.21 -17.91 -18.39
N ASN A 136 -31.87 -17.95 -18.43
CA ASN A 136 -31.11 -17.71 -19.65
C ASN A 136 -31.24 -18.86 -20.67
N TYR A 137 -31.33 -20.10 -20.22
CA TYR A 137 -31.60 -21.26 -21.08
C TYR A 137 -33.04 -21.27 -21.61
N ALA A 138 -34.01 -20.88 -20.77
CA ALA A 138 -35.41 -20.75 -21.19
C ALA A 138 -35.58 -19.70 -22.31
N LYS A 139 -34.85 -18.58 -22.24
CA LYS A 139 -34.79 -17.57 -23.33
C LYS A 139 -34.25 -18.13 -24.64
N LYS A 140 -33.46 -19.21 -24.59
CA LYS A 140 -32.93 -19.92 -25.76
C LYS A 140 -33.81 -21.12 -26.18
N GLY A 141 -34.99 -21.27 -25.58
CA GLY A 141 -35.92 -22.37 -25.87
C GLY A 141 -35.51 -23.71 -25.26
N ILE A 142 -34.57 -23.73 -24.31
CA ILE A 142 -34.12 -24.95 -23.64
C ILE A 142 -34.81 -25.04 -22.28
N ALA A 143 -35.58 -26.11 -22.06
CA ALA A 143 -36.19 -26.41 -20.77
C ALA A 143 -35.11 -26.89 -19.79
N VAL A 144 -35.02 -26.23 -18.64
CA VAL A 144 -34.11 -26.59 -17.56
C VAL A 144 -34.93 -26.81 -16.29
N GLU A 145 -34.74 -27.95 -15.66
CA GLU A 145 -35.31 -28.28 -14.36
C GLU A 145 -34.20 -28.18 -13.31
N LEU A 146 -34.46 -27.45 -12.22
CA LEU A 146 -33.52 -27.34 -11.11
C LEU A 146 -33.68 -28.55 -10.20
N GLY A 147 -32.59 -29.29 -9.98
CA GLY A 147 -32.55 -30.43 -9.06
C GLY A 147 -32.60 -30.00 -7.58
N PRO A 148 -32.65 -30.97 -6.65
CA PRO A 148 -32.65 -30.70 -5.22
C PRO A 148 -31.34 -30.04 -4.77
N GLU A 149 -31.44 -29.12 -3.82
CA GLU A 149 -30.28 -28.46 -3.22
C GLU A 149 -29.56 -29.42 -2.25
N THR A 150 -28.25 -29.56 -2.43
CA THR A 150 -27.37 -30.29 -1.50
C THR A 150 -26.48 -29.32 -0.75
N SER A 151 -26.49 -29.35 0.58
CA SER A 151 -25.69 -28.46 1.41
C SER A 151 -24.67 -29.24 2.23
N GLN A 152 -23.42 -28.80 2.22
CA GLN A 152 -22.40 -29.24 3.17
C GLN A 152 -22.41 -28.31 4.38
N GLY A 153 -22.53 -28.89 5.58
CA GLY A 153 -22.50 -28.13 6.82
C GLY A 153 -21.09 -27.62 7.14
N ARG A 154 -20.94 -26.29 7.27
CA ARG A 154 -19.74 -25.59 7.79
C ARG A 154 -18.41 -26.03 7.14
N PRO A 155 -18.23 -25.81 5.81
CA PRO A 155 -16.94 -26.06 5.18
C PRO A 155 -15.84 -25.19 5.82
N GLN A 156 -14.66 -25.76 6.01
CA GLN A 156 -13.46 -25.01 6.39
C GLN A 156 -12.74 -24.55 5.11
N LEU A 157 -12.25 -23.31 5.11
CA LEU A 157 -11.53 -22.72 3.99
C LEU A 157 -10.10 -22.41 4.41
N ASP A 158 -9.16 -22.75 3.53
CA ASP A 158 -7.76 -22.33 3.62
C ASP A 158 -7.57 -21.15 2.64
N LEU A 159 -7.35 -19.95 3.17
CA LEU A 159 -7.19 -18.71 2.39
C LEU A 159 -5.73 -18.27 2.44
N GLY A 160 -5.14 -17.93 1.30
CA GLY A 160 -3.77 -17.44 1.21
C GLY A 160 -3.70 -15.92 1.16
N LEU A 161 -3.11 -15.29 2.18
CA LEU A 161 -2.74 -13.88 2.14
C LEU A 161 -1.22 -13.76 2.04
N GLY A 162 -0.73 -13.47 0.84
CA GLY A 162 0.68 -13.19 0.56
C GLY A 162 0.89 -11.74 0.16
N GLY A 163 2.11 -11.25 0.34
CA GLY A 163 2.52 -9.94 -0.17
C GLY A 163 3.97 -9.98 -0.68
N ASP A 164 4.25 -9.23 -1.73
CA ASP A 164 5.60 -8.99 -2.23
C ASP A 164 6.29 -7.95 -1.33
N MET A 165 7.00 -8.43 -0.32
CA MET A 165 7.64 -7.58 0.68
C MET A 165 8.73 -6.69 0.07
N LEU A 166 9.40 -7.13 -0.99
CA LEU A 166 10.41 -6.34 -1.68
C LEU A 166 9.74 -5.18 -2.43
N MET A 167 8.64 -5.44 -3.14
CA MET A 167 7.88 -4.39 -3.82
C MET A 167 7.34 -3.36 -2.81
N ILE A 168 6.78 -3.82 -1.68
CA ILE A 168 6.34 -2.94 -0.59
C ILE A 168 7.52 -2.09 -0.08
N GLN A 169 8.70 -2.69 0.10
CA GLN A 169 9.88 -1.96 0.54
C GLN A 169 10.33 -0.89 -0.48
N ARG A 170 10.30 -1.20 -1.77
CA ARG A 170 10.58 -0.24 -2.86
C ARG A 170 9.61 0.94 -2.82
N GLN A 171 8.32 0.71 -2.55
CA GLN A 171 7.35 1.77 -2.34
C GLN A 171 7.69 2.65 -1.12
N LEU A 172 8.10 2.04 0.00
CA LEU A 172 8.51 2.81 1.18
C LEU A 172 9.73 3.69 0.88
N PHE A 173 10.70 3.20 0.11
CA PHE A 173 11.84 4.01 -0.35
C PHE A 173 11.42 5.12 -1.30
N LYS A 174 10.45 4.87 -2.19
CA LYS A 174 9.86 5.90 -3.04
C LYS A 174 9.23 7.01 -2.21
N ILE A 175 8.40 6.67 -1.23
CA ILE A 175 7.77 7.64 -0.32
C ILE A 175 8.85 8.43 0.42
N ALA A 176 9.85 7.75 0.98
CA ALA A 176 10.96 8.39 1.68
C ALA A 176 11.71 9.37 0.77
N TYR A 177 12.06 8.95 -0.45
CA TYR A 177 12.71 9.80 -1.44
C TYR A 177 11.89 11.03 -1.78
N LEU A 178 10.63 10.88 -2.16
CA LEU A 178 9.79 12.00 -2.56
C LEU A 178 9.51 12.95 -1.40
N MET A 179 9.52 12.45 -0.16
CA MET A 179 9.50 13.29 1.03
C MET A 179 10.74 14.16 1.19
N THR A 180 11.93 13.64 0.90
CA THR A 180 13.14 14.48 0.86
C THR A 180 13.02 15.57 -0.20
N VAL A 181 12.49 15.25 -1.39
CA VAL A 181 12.28 16.22 -2.48
C VAL A 181 11.25 17.28 -2.11
N ARG A 182 10.16 16.90 -1.44
CA ARG A 182 9.13 17.84 -0.96
C ARG A 182 9.73 18.92 -0.05
N ILE A 183 10.63 18.52 0.85
CA ILE A 183 11.20 19.41 1.86
C ILE A 183 12.38 20.21 1.30
N PHE A 184 13.35 19.52 0.68
CA PHE A 184 14.64 20.11 0.29
C PHE A 184 14.78 20.40 -1.22
N GLY A 185 13.78 20.05 -2.04
CA GLY A 185 13.76 20.39 -3.46
C GLY A 185 14.92 19.77 -4.26
N ASP A 186 15.55 20.59 -5.09
CA ASP A 186 16.61 20.15 -6.01
C ASP A 186 17.88 19.68 -5.28
N GLU A 187 18.12 20.12 -4.04
CA GLU A 187 19.22 19.65 -3.19
C GLU A 187 19.06 18.16 -2.87
N ALA A 188 17.84 17.72 -2.54
CA ALA A 188 17.55 16.30 -2.36
C ALA A 188 17.67 15.52 -3.67
N ILE A 189 17.31 16.09 -4.82
CA ILE A 189 17.40 15.41 -6.12
C ILE A 189 18.87 15.18 -6.50
N THR A 190 19.72 16.19 -6.36
CA THR A 190 21.11 16.15 -6.82
C THR A 190 22.08 15.61 -5.77
N GLY A 191 21.73 15.67 -4.49
CA GLY A 191 22.55 15.24 -3.36
C GLY A 191 22.70 13.72 -3.22
N SER A 192 23.64 13.33 -2.37
CA SER A 192 23.99 11.91 -2.15
C SER A 192 22.84 11.13 -1.49
N SER A 193 22.05 11.76 -0.62
CA SER A 193 20.83 11.17 -0.05
C SER A 193 19.84 10.72 -1.13
N GLY A 194 19.50 11.61 -2.06
CA GLY A 194 18.57 11.27 -3.14
C GLY A 194 19.13 10.19 -4.07
N GLN A 195 20.44 10.20 -4.34
CA GLN A 195 21.07 9.14 -5.11
C GLN A 195 20.89 7.76 -4.44
N GLN A 196 21.15 7.66 -3.12
CA GLN A 196 20.98 6.41 -2.39
C GLN A 196 19.51 5.97 -2.37
N LEU A 197 18.58 6.87 -2.06
CA LEU A 197 17.15 6.53 -2.00
C LEU A 197 16.58 6.13 -3.36
N ARG A 198 17.00 6.79 -4.45
CA ARG A 198 16.64 6.37 -5.81
C ARG A 198 17.20 5.00 -6.16
N ALA A 199 18.45 4.71 -5.79
CA ALA A 199 19.03 3.39 -5.99
C ALA A 199 18.25 2.31 -5.23
N ALA A 200 17.87 2.59 -3.97
CA ALA A 200 17.17 1.64 -3.12
C ALA A 200 15.73 1.38 -3.58
N MET A 201 15.03 2.42 -4.02
CA MET A 201 13.72 2.32 -4.68
C MET A 201 13.77 1.43 -5.94
N MET A 202 14.91 1.37 -6.62
CA MET A 202 15.11 0.58 -7.85
C MET A 202 15.76 -0.79 -7.60
N ALA A 203 16.08 -1.15 -6.36
CA ALA A 203 16.69 -2.43 -6.04
C ALA A 203 15.68 -3.57 -6.22
N GLU A 204 16.00 -4.53 -7.08
CA GLU A 204 15.14 -5.70 -7.38
C GLU A 204 15.52 -6.94 -6.56
N THR A 205 16.50 -6.83 -5.65
CA THR A 205 16.92 -7.91 -4.75
C THR A 205 17.40 -7.33 -3.41
N ASP A 206 17.34 -8.15 -2.36
CA ASP A 206 17.89 -7.80 -1.04
C ASP A 206 19.41 -7.58 -1.11
N GLU A 207 20.12 -8.34 -1.96
CA GLU A 207 21.56 -8.17 -2.18
C GLU A 207 21.88 -6.82 -2.84
N ALA A 208 21.09 -6.43 -3.86
CA ALA A 208 21.25 -5.12 -4.50
C ALA A 208 20.96 -3.99 -3.51
N LEU A 209 19.95 -4.15 -2.65
CA LEU A 209 19.63 -3.18 -1.61
C LEU A 209 20.77 -3.07 -0.58
N ALA A 210 21.30 -4.19 -0.11
CA ALA A 210 22.41 -4.23 0.84
C ALA A 210 23.67 -3.57 0.28
N ALA A 211 23.94 -3.73 -1.03
CA ALA A 211 25.10 -3.14 -1.70
C ALA A 211 25.09 -1.60 -1.75
N ILE A 212 23.92 -0.95 -1.61
CA ILE A 212 23.80 0.51 -1.60
C ILE A 212 24.35 1.11 -0.30
N GLY A 213 24.33 0.34 0.79
CA GLY A 213 24.87 0.77 2.08
C GLY A 213 24.00 1.79 2.83
N ILE A 214 22.69 1.81 2.59
CA ILE A 214 21.76 2.61 3.40
C ILE A 214 21.74 2.04 4.82
N THR A 215 21.93 2.91 5.80
CA THR A 215 21.83 2.55 7.22
C THR A 215 20.42 2.80 7.73
N GLY A 216 20.00 2.07 8.76
CA GLY A 216 18.65 2.15 9.30
C GLY A 216 18.13 0.81 9.79
N GLY A 217 16.81 0.67 9.89
CA GLY A 217 16.18 -0.54 10.37
C GLY A 217 14.66 -0.48 10.36
N VAL A 218 14.04 -1.55 10.87
CA VAL A 218 12.57 -1.66 11.00
C VAL A 218 12.04 -1.08 12.32
N ASP A 219 12.91 -0.96 13.32
CA ASP A 219 12.58 -0.39 14.62
C ASP A 219 12.80 1.13 14.62
N LEU A 220 11.70 1.87 14.74
CA LEU A 220 11.74 3.33 14.77
C LEU A 220 12.34 3.83 16.11
N PRO A 221 13.47 4.57 16.10
CA PRO A 221 13.98 5.17 17.33
C PRO A 221 13.00 6.19 17.95
N PRO A 222 13.17 6.53 19.24
CA PRO A 222 12.47 7.66 19.85
C PRO A 222 12.66 8.95 19.05
N GLY A 223 11.65 9.81 19.04
CA GLY A 223 11.70 11.08 18.31
C GLY A 223 11.31 10.97 16.83
N LEU A 224 10.88 9.79 16.36
CA LEU A 224 10.23 9.62 15.05
C LEU A 224 8.73 9.38 15.22
N ALA A 225 7.96 9.86 14.25
CA ALA A 225 6.52 9.70 14.24
C ALA A 225 6.12 8.23 14.07
N ARG A 226 5.03 7.86 14.75
CA ARG A 226 4.42 6.53 14.73
C ARG A 226 2.93 6.71 14.55
N SER A 227 2.30 5.77 13.84
CA SER A 227 0.84 5.75 13.72
C SER A 227 0.20 5.64 15.12
N ALA A 228 -0.49 6.68 15.55
CA ALA A 228 -1.09 6.76 16.90
C ALA A 228 -2.47 6.09 16.99
N GLY A 229 -3.13 5.83 15.86
CA GLY A 229 -4.47 5.26 15.80
C GLY A 229 -4.72 4.36 14.59
N HIS A 230 -5.95 3.84 14.52
CA HIS A 230 -6.45 3.13 13.36
C HIS A 230 -6.49 4.08 12.15
N SER A 231 -6.15 3.55 10.97
CA SER A 231 -6.11 4.26 9.70
C SER A 231 -5.04 5.34 9.59
N GLU A 232 -4.00 5.32 10.41
CA GLU A 232 -2.97 6.36 10.39
C GLU A 232 -1.69 5.94 9.65
N HIS A 233 -1.12 6.86 8.87
CA HIS A 233 0.26 6.82 8.40
C HIS A 233 1.06 7.89 9.10
N ALA A 234 2.33 7.58 9.37
CA ALA A 234 3.26 8.52 9.95
C ALA A 234 4.53 8.57 9.10
N ILE A 235 4.96 9.78 8.76
CA ILE A 235 6.19 10.03 8.02
C ILE A 235 6.99 11.08 8.77
N THR A 236 8.29 10.86 8.95
CA THR A 236 9.22 11.85 9.48
C THR A 236 10.35 12.00 8.49
N CYS A 237 10.74 13.23 8.17
CA CYS A 237 11.93 13.51 7.38
C CYS A 237 12.59 14.75 7.96
N ALA A 238 13.78 14.61 8.53
CA ALA A 238 14.49 15.71 9.16
C ALA A 238 16.01 15.51 9.17
N VAL A 239 16.74 16.62 9.27
CA VAL A 239 18.19 16.65 9.39
C VAL A 239 18.60 16.40 10.83
N PHE A 240 19.51 15.45 11.03
CA PHE A 240 20.16 15.17 12.30
C PHE A 240 21.67 15.24 12.11
N SER A 241 22.43 15.43 13.19
CA SER A 241 23.90 15.35 13.18
C SER A 241 24.48 14.07 12.54
N ALA A 242 23.74 12.96 12.55
CA ALA A 242 24.15 11.70 11.94
C ALA A 242 23.85 11.58 10.43
N GLY A 243 22.99 12.45 9.88
CA GLY A 243 22.53 12.36 8.50
C GLY A 243 21.09 12.86 8.29
N LEU A 244 20.60 12.73 7.06
CA LEU A 244 19.18 12.92 6.77
C LEU A 244 18.42 11.67 7.19
N VAL A 245 17.56 11.81 8.17
CA VAL A 245 16.71 10.74 8.69
C VAL A 245 15.37 10.80 8.00
N THR A 246 14.92 9.66 7.46
CA THR A 246 13.56 9.49 6.96
C THR A 246 12.94 8.22 7.53
N SER A 247 11.71 8.32 8.01
CA SER A 247 10.92 7.17 8.40
C SER A 247 9.53 7.22 7.80
N VAL A 248 9.03 6.07 7.39
CA VAL A 248 7.70 5.87 6.83
C VAL A 248 7.05 4.71 7.58
N GLU A 249 5.87 4.93 8.15
CA GLU A 249 5.04 3.89 8.74
C GLU A 249 3.65 3.93 8.08
N LEU A 250 3.30 2.86 7.38
CA LEU A 250 1.98 2.67 6.75
C LEU A 250 1.19 1.60 7.49
N PHE A 251 -0.08 1.92 7.75
CA PHE A 251 -1.06 1.06 8.43
C PHE A 251 -0.57 0.46 9.77
N GLY A 252 0.44 1.07 10.42
CA GLY A 252 1.06 0.56 11.64
C GLY A 252 1.87 -0.73 11.49
N CYS A 253 2.12 -1.21 10.27
CA CYS A 253 2.79 -2.49 10.03
C CYS A 253 3.96 -2.41 9.03
N PHE A 254 3.82 -1.65 7.95
CA PHE A 254 4.90 -1.47 6.98
C PHE A 254 5.76 -0.32 7.43
N ARG A 255 7.03 -0.60 7.73
CA ARG A 255 7.94 0.38 8.31
C ARG A 255 9.24 0.45 7.53
N LEU A 256 9.71 1.68 7.36
CA LEU A 256 11.04 2.02 6.90
C LEU A 256 11.60 3.07 7.85
N PHE A 257 12.83 2.88 8.29
CA PHE A 257 13.64 3.94 8.87
C PHE A 257 15.03 3.88 8.25
N VAL A 258 15.48 5.02 7.73
CA VAL A 258 16.73 5.14 7.00
C VAL A 258 17.46 6.42 7.39
N VAL A 259 18.78 6.33 7.38
CA VAL A 259 19.69 7.46 7.54
C VAL A 259 20.59 7.51 6.31
N THR A 260 20.58 8.66 5.65
CA THR A 260 21.35 8.91 4.42
C THR A 260 22.28 10.12 4.61
N PRO A 261 23.35 10.25 3.81
CA PRO A 261 24.29 11.36 3.98
C PRO A 261 23.64 12.72 3.69
N LEU A 262 24.16 13.78 4.30
CA LEU A 262 23.67 15.15 4.12
C LEU A 262 24.38 15.91 2.99
N ASP A 263 25.33 15.30 2.29
CA ASP A 263 26.12 16.01 1.29
C ASP A 263 25.23 16.57 0.18
N GLY A 264 25.27 17.90 0.02
CA GLY A 264 24.46 18.63 -0.96
C GLY A 264 23.16 19.23 -0.41
N ILE A 265 22.80 18.97 0.86
CA ILE A 265 21.67 19.63 1.54
C ILE A 265 22.22 20.69 2.50
N SER A 266 21.93 21.96 2.24
CA SER A 266 22.44 23.10 3.01
C SER A 266 21.39 23.65 3.96
N THR A 267 21.22 22.99 5.11
CA THR A 267 20.21 23.39 6.11
C THR A 267 20.64 23.07 7.54
N ASP A 268 19.93 23.66 8.51
CA ASP A 268 20.23 23.52 9.93
C ASP A 268 19.71 22.19 10.49
N GLU A 269 20.39 21.67 11.53
CA GLU A 269 19.93 20.50 12.28
C GLU A 269 18.51 20.72 12.82
N GLY A 270 17.67 19.68 12.71
CA GLY A 270 16.26 19.73 13.06
C GLY A 270 15.35 20.27 11.96
N THR A 271 15.88 20.77 10.85
CA THR A 271 15.04 21.16 9.70
C THR A 271 14.39 19.92 9.09
N GLY A 272 13.07 19.95 8.95
CA GLY A 272 12.29 18.82 8.46
C GLY A 272 10.81 18.92 8.79
N GLU A 273 10.07 17.87 8.43
CA GLU A 273 8.64 17.76 8.67
C GLU A 273 8.26 16.40 9.28
N VAL A 274 7.20 16.44 10.08
CA VAL A 274 6.45 15.27 10.52
C VAL A 274 5.07 15.34 9.90
N ILE A 275 4.71 14.28 9.19
CA ILE A 275 3.44 14.15 8.48
C ILE A 275 2.65 13.00 9.08
N THR A 276 1.39 13.27 9.37
CA THR A 276 0.40 12.27 9.76
C THR A 276 -0.74 12.29 8.75
N ILE A 277 -1.10 11.12 8.23
CA ILE A 277 -2.20 10.98 7.27
C ILE A 277 -3.23 10.04 7.86
N ASN A 278 -4.49 10.46 7.90
CA ASN A 278 -5.61 9.56 8.12
C ASN A 278 -6.05 8.98 6.76
N ALA A 279 -5.73 7.72 6.54
CA ALA A 279 -5.95 6.97 5.31
C ALA A 279 -7.43 6.76 4.98
N SER A 280 -8.33 6.82 5.99
CA SER A 280 -9.77 6.65 5.77
C SER A 280 -10.44 7.94 5.28
N SER A 281 -10.00 9.10 5.77
CA SER A 281 -10.52 10.42 5.38
C SER A 281 -9.65 11.13 4.35
N SER A 282 -8.51 10.56 3.98
CA SER A 282 -7.48 11.16 3.13
C SER A 282 -7.05 12.55 3.61
N THR A 283 -7.02 12.78 4.92
CA THR A 283 -6.64 14.07 5.52
C THR A 283 -5.22 14.02 6.05
N LEU A 284 -4.45 15.07 5.78
CA LEU A 284 -3.05 15.19 6.19
C LEU A 284 -2.87 16.33 7.19
N THR A 285 -2.03 16.08 8.19
CA THR A 285 -1.43 17.11 9.05
C THR A 285 0.07 17.11 8.82
N SER A 286 0.67 18.28 8.61
CA SER A 286 2.12 18.46 8.59
C SER A 286 2.54 19.46 9.67
N ARG A 287 3.65 19.18 10.33
CA ARG A 287 4.28 20.05 11.34
C ARG A 287 5.79 20.08 11.12
N PRO A 288 6.46 21.24 11.32
CA PRO A 288 7.91 21.27 11.43
C PRO A 288 8.41 20.26 12.47
N TYR A 289 9.52 19.58 12.17
CA TYR A 289 10.04 18.51 13.02
C TYR A 289 10.31 18.97 14.46
N LEU A 290 10.98 20.12 14.64
CA LEU A 290 11.30 20.66 15.96
C LEU A 290 10.05 21.01 16.79
N GLU A 291 8.95 21.39 16.15
CA GLU A 291 7.67 21.64 16.84
C GLU A 291 6.99 20.34 17.28
N ALA A 292 7.12 19.26 16.50
CA ALA A 292 6.55 17.96 16.81
C ALA A 292 7.39 17.16 17.82
N LEU A 293 8.69 17.43 17.93
CA LEU A 293 9.64 16.65 18.73
C LEU A 293 9.24 16.43 20.20
N PRO A 294 8.76 17.45 20.95
CA PRO A 294 8.33 17.24 22.35
C PRO A 294 7.24 16.17 22.48
N ASP A 295 6.25 16.19 21.59
CA ASP A 295 5.15 15.20 21.57
C ASP A 295 5.67 13.80 21.25
N LEU A 296 6.54 13.70 20.24
CA LEU A 296 7.13 12.43 19.82
C LEU A 296 7.94 11.78 20.94
N MET A 297 8.72 12.58 21.68
CA MET A 297 9.47 12.10 22.84
C MET A 297 8.55 11.68 23.99
N ALA A 298 7.50 12.44 24.28
CA ALA A 298 6.53 12.10 25.32
C ALA A 298 5.83 10.75 25.07
N VAL A 299 5.46 10.46 23.81
CA VAL A 299 4.88 9.17 23.41
C VAL A 299 5.89 8.03 23.60
N ALA A 300 7.15 8.22 23.19
CA ALA A 300 8.19 7.20 23.32
C ALA A 300 8.48 6.83 24.78
N PHE A 301 8.47 7.82 25.70
CA PHE A 301 8.68 7.57 27.12
C PHE A 301 7.49 6.88 27.80
N LYS A 302 6.25 7.24 27.44
CA LYS A 302 5.03 6.56 27.94
C LYS A 302 4.97 5.09 27.50
N ALA A 303 5.36 4.80 26.26
CA ALA A 303 5.41 3.44 25.74
C ALA A 303 6.45 2.56 26.47
N LYS A 304 7.58 3.14 26.91
CA LYS A 304 8.57 2.44 27.73
C LYS A 304 8.06 2.16 29.15
N SER A 305 7.41 3.11 29.81
CA SER A 305 6.88 2.90 31.17
C SER A 305 5.78 1.84 31.25
N ALA A 306 4.99 1.66 30.19
CA ALA A 306 3.96 0.63 30.14
C ALA A 306 4.55 -0.79 29.98
N LYS A 307 5.70 -0.93 29.32
CA LYS A 307 6.39 -2.22 29.14
C LYS A 307 7.17 -2.68 30.38
N THR A 308 7.53 -1.78 31.29
CA THR A 308 8.24 -2.14 32.54
C THR A 308 7.30 -2.47 33.70
N ALA A 309 5.99 -2.22 33.53
CA ALA A 309 4.96 -2.46 34.55
C ALA A 309 4.12 -3.73 34.29
N ALA A 310 4.45 -4.49 33.23
CA ALA A 310 3.87 -5.79 32.89
C ALA A 310 4.95 -6.86 33.00
#